data_AF-A0A973MZ24-F1
#
_entry.id   AF-A0A973MZ24-F1
#
_cell.length_a   1.000
_cell.length_b   1.000
_cell.length_c   1.000
_cell.angle_alpha   90.00
_cell.angle_beta   90.00
_cell.angle_gamma   90.00
#
_symmetry.space_group_name_H-M   'P 1'
#
loop_
_entity.id
_entity.type
_entity.pdbx_description
1 polymer ?
#
loop_
_entity_poly.entity_id
_entity_poly.type
_entity_poly.pdbx_seq_one_letter_code
_entity_poly.pdbx_strand_id
1 'polypeptide(L)'
;MVEICARRLAALHYADRFKKPIDDPHVTMNVDGNWNIFASDVRATLETAYASGGLRLTVDRWPQALVDVSYERDRQVHREGWTPEHDDQHTGFELARAAARYAQHAGYKDKVRRDIEKRGPTALHAAHEAAWFRPKDRRRDLVRAGALILAEIERLDRAELRKAEASREAAGDE
;
A
#
# COMPACT_ATOMS: atom_id res chain seq x y z
N MET A 1 5.32 -6.05 1.06
CA MET A 1 4.45 -5.38 0.07
C MET A 1 5.12 -4.19 -0.59
N VAL A 2 5.76 -3.27 0.16
CA VAL A 2 6.65 -2.23 -0.39
C VAL A 2 7.74 -2.82 -1.30
N GLU A 3 8.37 -3.90 -0.88
CA GLU A 3 9.37 -4.62 -1.69
C GLU A 3 8.78 -5.24 -2.96
N ILE A 4 7.55 -5.76 -2.91
CA ILE A 4 6.88 -6.37 -4.08
C ILE A 4 6.52 -5.29 -5.10
N CYS A 5 5.92 -4.18 -4.65
CA CYS A 5 5.62 -3.03 -5.51
C CYS A 5 6.90 -2.44 -6.12
N ALA A 6 7.96 -2.32 -5.32
CA ALA A 6 9.20 -1.72 -5.79
C ALA A 6 10.04 -2.65 -6.67
N ARG A 7 10.03 -3.97 -6.44
CA ARG A 7 10.56 -4.97 -7.39
C ARG A 7 9.77 -4.99 -8.70
N ARG A 8 8.45 -4.83 -8.65
CA ARG A 8 7.60 -4.72 -9.84
C ARG A 8 7.94 -3.46 -10.66
N LEU A 9 8.17 -2.34 -9.99
CA LEU A 9 8.63 -1.10 -10.63
C LEU A 9 10.04 -1.24 -11.22
N ALA A 10 10.94 -1.94 -10.53
CA ALA A 10 12.27 -2.26 -11.05
C ALA A 10 12.21 -3.13 -12.30
N ALA A 11 11.36 -4.16 -12.29
CA ALA A 11 11.13 -5.03 -13.44
C ALA A 11 10.59 -4.24 -14.64
N LEU A 12 9.60 -3.36 -14.42
CA LEU A 12 9.06 -2.47 -15.46
C LEU A 12 10.14 -1.54 -16.04
N HIS A 13 10.99 -0.96 -15.20
CA HIS A 13 12.08 -0.10 -15.63
C HIS A 13 13.12 -0.84 -16.48
N TYR A 14 13.56 -2.03 -16.05
CA TYR A 14 14.56 -2.81 -16.78
C TYR A 14 14.03 -3.42 -18.08
N ALA A 15 12.78 -3.87 -18.09
CA ALA A 15 12.10 -4.34 -19.28
C ALA A 15 12.09 -3.26 -20.38
N ASP A 16 11.73 -2.01 -20.01
CA ASP A 16 11.74 -0.89 -20.96
C ASP A 16 13.16 -0.48 -21.39
N ARG A 17 14.11 -0.39 -20.44
CA ARG A 17 15.51 -0.02 -20.72
C ARG A 17 16.19 -0.97 -21.70
N PHE A 18 15.96 -2.27 -21.55
CA PHE A 18 16.60 -3.30 -22.37
C PHE A 18 15.71 -3.77 -23.54
N LYS A 19 14.52 -3.19 -23.70
CA LYS A 19 13.52 -3.57 -24.73
C LYS A 19 13.23 -5.06 -24.71
N LYS A 20 12.99 -5.59 -23.51
CA LYS A 20 12.76 -7.00 -23.24
C LYS A 20 11.41 -7.21 -22.54
N PRO A 21 10.80 -8.41 -22.68
CA PRO A 21 9.65 -8.80 -21.87
C PRO A 21 9.93 -8.67 -20.37
N ILE A 22 8.88 -8.40 -19.57
CA ILE A 22 9.02 -8.18 -18.13
C ILE A 22 9.46 -9.43 -17.35
N ASP A 23 9.21 -10.60 -17.93
CA ASP A 23 9.57 -11.93 -17.46
C ASP A 23 10.90 -12.43 -18.06
N ASP A 24 11.61 -11.60 -18.84
CA ASP A 24 12.91 -11.97 -19.40
C ASP A 24 13.92 -12.25 -18.27
N PRO A 25 14.63 -13.39 -18.28
CA PRO A 25 15.57 -13.76 -17.21
C PRO A 25 16.63 -12.70 -16.89
N HIS A 26 17.01 -11.89 -17.88
CA HIS A 26 17.94 -10.77 -17.68
C HIS A 26 17.30 -9.61 -16.89
N VAL A 27 15.99 -9.39 -17.03
CA VAL A 27 15.24 -8.41 -16.25
C VAL A 27 15.13 -8.90 -14.80
N THR A 28 14.75 -10.16 -14.59
CA THR A 28 14.58 -10.77 -13.26
C THR A 28 15.88 -10.77 -12.46
N MET A 29 16.99 -11.19 -13.10
CA MET A 29 18.31 -11.25 -12.46
C MET A 29 18.83 -9.86 -12.02
N ASN A 30 18.52 -8.81 -12.77
CA ASN A 30 18.89 -7.44 -12.41
C ASN A 30 18.05 -6.89 -11.25
N VAL A 31 16.77 -7.28 -11.16
CA VAL A 31 15.90 -6.92 -10.03
C VAL A 31 16.38 -7.60 -8.75
N ASP A 32 16.75 -8.88 -8.82
CA ASP A 32 17.10 -9.68 -7.65
C ASP A 32 18.55 -9.46 -7.18
N GLY A 33 19.50 -9.23 -8.10
CA GLY A 33 20.92 -9.09 -7.80
C GLY A 33 21.38 -7.67 -7.42
N ASN A 34 20.63 -6.64 -7.85
CA ASN A 34 21.02 -5.23 -7.69
C ASN A 34 20.03 -4.40 -6.87
N TRP A 35 19.11 -5.03 -6.14
CA TRP A 35 18.04 -4.37 -5.38
C TRP A 35 18.51 -3.20 -4.49
N ASN A 36 19.60 -3.39 -3.73
CA ASN A 36 20.14 -2.35 -2.84
C ASN A 36 20.81 -1.19 -3.61
N ILE A 37 21.35 -1.48 -4.79
CA ILE A 37 21.91 -0.47 -5.70
C ILE A 37 20.76 0.25 -6.42
N PHE A 38 19.64 -0.43 -6.73
CA PHE A 38 18.46 0.14 -7.38
C PHE A 38 17.74 1.17 -6.49
N ALA A 39 17.71 1.01 -5.18
CA ALA A 39 17.17 2.04 -4.28
C ALA A 39 17.92 3.38 -4.39
N SER A 40 19.23 3.36 -4.68
CA SER A 40 20.05 4.54 -4.97
C SER A 40 20.09 4.91 -6.46
N ASP A 41 20.08 3.93 -7.36
CA ASP A 41 20.22 4.08 -8.81
C ASP A 41 18.91 4.38 -9.53
N VAL A 42 17.74 4.11 -8.92
CA VAL A 42 16.47 4.65 -9.40
C VAL A 42 16.57 6.16 -9.46
N ARG A 43 17.18 6.79 -8.45
CA ARG A 43 17.42 8.23 -8.45
C ARG A 43 18.36 8.65 -9.61
N ALA A 44 19.52 8.01 -9.75
CA ALA A 44 20.55 8.38 -10.73
C ALA A 44 20.21 8.01 -12.19
N THR A 45 19.53 6.88 -12.40
CA THR A 45 19.05 6.43 -13.72
C THR A 45 17.88 7.30 -14.17
N LEU A 46 17.02 7.74 -13.24
CA LEU A 46 16.02 8.76 -13.52
C LEU A 46 16.71 10.07 -13.90
N GLU A 47 17.68 10.57 -13.11
CA GLU A 47 18.52 11.76 -13.40
C GLU A 47 19.19 11.74 -14.79
N THR A 48 19.71 10.60 -15.23
CA THR A 48 20.38 10.46 -16.54
C THR A 48 19.38 10.38 -17.71
N ALA A 49 18.21 9.77 -17.50
CA ALA A 49 17.10 9.80 -18.46
C ALA A 49 16.49 11.21 -18.60
N TYR A 50 16.56 12.05 -17.55
CA TYR A 50 16.17 13.48 -17.62
C TYR A 50 17.11 14.31 -18.52
N ALA A 51 18.42 14.07 -18.49
CA ALA A 51 19.39 14.83 -19.29
C ALA A 51 19.33 14.53 -20.80
N SER A 52 18.78 13.37 -21.18
CA SER A 52 18.70 12.88 -22.56
C SER A 52 17.33 13.09 -23.23
N GLY A 53 16.38 13.73 -22.53
CA GLY A 53 15.09 14.17 -23.11
C GLY A 53 14.10 13.06 -23.50
N GLY A 54 14.34 11.81 -23.07
CA GLY A 54 13.68 10.62 -23.64
C GLY A 54 12.53 9.99 -22.86
N LEU A 55 12.24 10.38 -21.60
CA LEU A 55 11.16 9.75 -20.83
C LEU A 55 10.48 10.74 -19.88
N ARG A 56 9.21 11.07 -20.13
CA ARG A 56 8.40 11.98 -19.29
C ARG A 56 7.61 11.20 -18.23
N LEU A 57 8.31 10.40 -17.43
CA LEU A 57 7.80 9.86 -16.16
C LEU A 57 8.70 10.38 -15.05
N THR A 58 8.43 11.62 -14.66
CA THR A 58 9.13 12.23 -13.53
C THR A 58 8.66 11.55 -12.24
N VAL A 59 9.53 11.35 -11.25
CA VAL A 59 9.09 10.98 -9.89
C VAL A 59 8.16 12.08 -9.33
N ASP A 60 8.26 13.29 -9.89
CA ASP A 60 7.31 14.40 -9.71
C ASP A 60 5.90 14.13 -10.26
N ARG A 61 5.66 12.97 -10.90
CA ARG A 61 4.35 12.57 -11.46
C ARG A 61 3.70 11.40 -10.76
N TRP A 62 4.23 10.93 -9.63
CA TRP A 62 3.40 10.13 -8.75
C TRP A 62 2.42 11.07 -8.06
N PRO A 63 1.09 10.85 -8.13
CA PRO A 63 0.18 11.66 -7.37
C PRO A 63 0.62 11.62 -5.90
N GLN A 64 0.85 12.78 -5.28
CA GLN A 64 1.26 12.87 -3.87
C GLN A 64 0.35 11.99 -2.97
N ALA A 65 -0.90 11.82 -3.36
CA ALA A 65 -1.85 10.92 -2.72
C ALA A 65 -1.40 9.46 -2.64
N LEU A 66 -0.82 8.91 -3.70
CA LEU A 66 -0.33 7.54 -3.75
C LEU A 66 0.91 7.35 -2.87
N VAL A 67 1.81 8.34 -2.88
CA VAL A 67 3.00 8.39 -2.01
C VAL A 67 2.58 8.42 -0.54
N ASP A 68 1.64 9.30 -0.18
CA ASP A 68 1.18 9.45 1.20
C ASP A 68 0.49 8.18 1.73
N VAL A 69 -0.32 7.52 0.90
CA VAL A 69 -0.97 6.23 1.27
C VAL A 69 0.08 5.15 1.52
N SER A 70 1.13 5.10 0.71
CA SER A 70 2.22 4.13 0.86
C SER A 70 3.02 4.38 2.14
N TYR A 71 3.35 5.63 2.45
CA TYR A 71 4.01 6.00 3.72
C TYR A 71 3.14 5.72 4.94
N GLU A 72 1.83 5.94 4.86
CA GLU A 72 0.93 5.62 5.96
C GLU A 72 0.84 4.12 6.19
N ARG A 73 0.83 3.30 5.12
CA ARG A 73 0.87 1.84 5.24
C ARG A 73 2.17 1.39 5.92
N ASP A 74 3.30 1.95 5.52
CA ASP A 74 4.60 1.69 6.16
C ASP A 74 4.59 2.07 7.65
N ARG A 75 4.00 3.23 7.99
CA ARG A 75 3.83 3.66 9.39
C ARG A 75 2.97 2.68 10.19
N GLN A 76 1.85 2.20 9.64
CA GLN A 76 0.97 1.24 10.33
C GLN A 76 1.72 -0.06 10.65
N VAL A 77 2.52 -0.58 9.72
CA VAL A 77 3.37 -1.75 9.95
C VAL A 77 4.40 -1.48 11.05
N HIS A 78 5.19 -0.42 10.91
CA HIS A 78 6.37 -0.21 11.77
C HIS A 78 6.08 0.45 13.12
N ARG A 79 5.01 1.25 13.23
CA ARG A 79 4.65 1.97 14.46
C ARG A 79 3.54 1.29 15.24
N GLU A 80 2.56 0.71 14.55
CA GLU A 80 1.40 0.07 15.20
C GLU A 80 1.53 -1.45 15.26
N GLY A 81 2.50 -2.04 14.56
CA GLY A 81 2.68 -3.50 14.49
C GLY A 81 1.62 -4.19 13.63
N TRP A 82 0.92 -3.45 12.75
CA TRP A 82 -0.10 -3.99 11.86
C TRP A 82 0.55 -4.65 10.64
N THR A 83 1.27 -5.74 10.89
CA THR A 83 1.97 -6.52 9.87
C THR A 83 0.98 -7.25 8.96
N PRO A 84 1.43 -7.76 7.79
CA PRO A 84 0.61 -8.64 6.97
C PRO A 84 -0.02 -9.81 7.74
N GLU A 85 0.71 -10.41 8.68
CA GLU A 85 0.26 -11.53 9.51
C GLU A 85 -0.80 -11.10 10.53
N HIS A 86 -0.68 -9.88 11.07
CA HIS A 86 -1.75 -9.28 11.87
C HIS A 86 -3.01 -9.08 11.02
N ASP A 87 -2.85 -8.52 9.82
CA ASP A 87 -3.96 -8.23 8.91
C ASP A 87 -4.70 -9.51 8.49
N ASP A 88 -3.97 -10.62 8.32
CA ASP A 88 -4.53 -11.93 8.00
C ASP A 88 -5.47 -12.49 9.08
N GLN A 89 -5.38 -11.99 10.32
CA GLN A 89 -6.29 -12.38 11.41
C GLN A 89 -7.66 -11.67 11.30
N HIS A 90 -7.76 -10.58 10.53
CA HIS A 90 -8.96 -9.75 10.37
C HIS A 90 -9.81 -10.22 9.18
N THR A 91 -10.48 -11.35 9.34
CA THR A 91 -11.29 -11.98 8.29
C THR A 91 -12.76 -11.57 8.28
N GLY A 92 -13.24 -10.89 9.32
CA GLY A 92 -14.60 -10.40 9.51
C GLY A 92 -14.87 -9.01 8.91
N PHE A 93 -14.11 -8.65 7.87
CA PHE A 93 -14.16 -7.34 7.18
C PHE A 93 -13.73 -6.16 8.06
N GLU A 94 -12.95 -6.39 9.12
CA GLU A 94 -12.57 -5.36 10.09
C GLU A 94 -11.74 -4.25 9.44
N LEU A 95 -10.76 -4.58 8.58
CA LEU A 95 -9.93 -3.61 7.88
C LEU A 95 -10.75 -2.72 6.94
N ALA A 96 -11.66 -3.33 6.16
CA ALA A 96 -12.57 -2.59 5.28
C ALA A 96 -13.51 -1.67 6.07
N ARG A 97 -14.07 -2.14 7.18
CA ARG A 97 -14.93 -1.34 8.08
C ARG A 97 -14.14 -0.20 8.72
N ALA A 98 -12.90 -0.45 9.15
CA ALA A 98 -12.02 0.58 9.69
C ALA A 98 -11.70 1.66 8.66
N ALA A 99 -11.39 1.27 7.42
CA ALA A 99 -11.21 2.22 6.31
C ALA A 99 -12.46 3.06 6.07
N ALA A 100 -13.64 2.42 6.03
CA ALA A 100 -14.91 3.10 5.85
C ALA A 100 -15.17 4.13 6.96
N ARG A 101 -14.81 3.86 8.22
CA ARG A 101 -14.92 4.83 9.32
C ARG A 101 -14.09 6.08 9.07
N TYR A 102 -12.82 5.93 8.67
CA TYR A 102 -11.98 7.09 8.34
C TYR A 102 -12.53 7.87 7.14
N ALA A 103 -13.00 7.18 6.10
CA ALA A 103 -13.59 7.81 4.91
C ALA A 103 -14.91 8.55 5.22
N GLN A 104 -15.81 7.94 6.00
CA GLN A 104 -17.06 8.56 6.45
C GLN A 104 -16.78 9.80 7.29
N HIS A 105 -15.84 9.71 8.24
CA HIS A 105 -15.45 10.84 9.07
C HIS A 105 -14.89 11.99 8.21
N ALA A 106 -14.07 11.67 7.19
CA ALA A 106 -13.58 12.64 6.21
C ALA A 106 -14.68 13.31 5.38
N GLY A 107 -15.87 12.71 5.27
CA GLY A 107 -17.03 13.25 4.56
C GLY A 107 -17.97 14.14 5.38
N TYR A 108 -17.91 14.12 6.71
CA TYR A 108 -18.81 14.93 7.56
C TYR A 108 -18.58 16.43 7.43
N LYS A 109 -19.60 17.27 7.60
CA LYS A 109 -19.45 18.74 7.68
C LYS A 109 -18.56 19.15 8.86
N ASP A 110 -17.87 20.30 8.76
CA ASP A 110 -16.93 20.75 9.79
C ASP A 110 -17.55 20.86 11.19
N LYS A 111 -18.82 21.30 11.27
CA LYS A 111 -19.56 21.35 12.53
C LYS A 111 -19.62 19.97 13.19
N VAL A 112 -19.98 18.94 12.42
CA VAL A 112 -20.10 17.56 12.92
C VAL A 112 -18.74 17.02 13.35
N ARG A 113 -17.66 17.28 12.58
CA ARG A 113 -16.30 16.88 12.96
C ARG A 113 -15.86 17.51 14.28
N ARG A 114 -16.09 18.81 14.46
CA ARG A 114 -15.78 19.51 15.73
C ARG A 114 -16.59 18.99 16.89
N ASP A 115 -17.85 18.64 16.67
CA ASP A 115 -18.70 18.07 17.72
C ASP A 115 -18.20 16.68 18.15
N ILE A 116 -17.75 15.84 17.20
CA ILE A 116 -17.11 14.54 17.48
C ILE A 116 -15.80 14.71 18.24
N GLU A 117 -14.95 15.65 17.83
CA GLU A 117 -13.66 15.92 18.49
C GLU A 117 -13.86 16.38 19.94
N LYS A 118 -14.83 17.28 20.19
CA LYS A 118 -15.14 17.79 21.54
C LYS A 118 -15.77 16.75 22.47
N ARG A 119 -16.65 15.90 21.92
CA ARG A 119 -17.39 14.89 22.70
C ARG A 119 -16.63 13.58 22.86
N GLY A 120 -15.50 13.44 22.17
CA GLY A 120 -14.71 12.22 22.10
C GLY A 120 -15.30 11.18 21.14
N PRO A 121 -14.50 10.19 20.71
CA PRO A 121 -14.93 9.16 19.75
C PRO A 121 -16.23 8.46 20.17
N THR A 122 -16.43 8.27 21.48
CA THR A 122 -17.54 7.53 22.09
C THR A 122 -18.93 8.15 21.91
N ALA A 123 -19.05 9.44 21.58
CA ALA A 123 -20.36 10.08 21.46
C ALA A 123 -21.07 9.77 20.12
N LEU A 124 -20.34 9.25 19.12
CA LEU A 124 -20.89 8.84 17.83
C LEU A 124 -20.35 7.49 17.33
N HIS A 125 -19.23 7.02 17.87
CA HIS A 125 -18.60 5.73 17.53
C HIS A 125 -18.79 4.72 18.67
N ALA A 126 -18.88 3.44 18.30
CA ALA A 126 -19.01 2.38 19.28
C ALA A 126 -17.74 2.28 20.17
N ALA A 127 -17.91 1.87 21.42
CA ALA A 127 -16.82 1.84 22.41
C ALA A 127 -15.60 1.01 21.95
N HIS A 128 -15.81 -0.05 21.17
CA HIS A 128 -14.72 -0.88 20.61
C HIS A 128 -13.89 -0.16 19.53
N GLU A 129 -14.42 0.88 18.89
CA GLU A 129 -13.70 1.69 17.91
C GLU A 129 -12.76 2.71 18.59
N ALA A 130 -12.99 3.04 19.87
CA ALA A 130 -12.26 4.07 20.59
C ALA A 130 -10.77 3.74 20.83
N ALA A 131 -10.37 2.47 20.73
CA ALA A 131 -8.98 2.05 20.92
C ALA A 131 -8.08 2.45 19.73
N TRP A 132 -8.56 2.32 18.51
CA TRP A 132 -7.77 2.49 17.28
C TRP A 132 -8.22 3.68 16.42
N PHE A 133 -9.45 4.18 16.60
CA PHE A 133 -9.95 5.31 15.83
C PHE A 133 -9.41 6.64 16.38
N ARG A 134 -8.55 7.29 15.58
CA ARG A 134 -7.83 8.52 15.94
C ARG A 134 -7.89 9.55 14.80
N PRO A 135 -9.08 10.04 14.41
CA PRO A 135 -9.21 10.93 13.26
C PRO A 135 -8.38 12.21 13.42
N LYS A 136 -7.96 12.78 12.28
CA LYS A 136 -7.15 13.99 12.18
C LYS A 136 -7.87 15.03 11.32
N ASP A 137 -7.25 15.51 10.25
CA ASP A 137 -7.90 16.30 9.20
C ASP A 137 -8.41 15.40 8.07
N ARG A 138 -9.22 15.97 7.17
CA ARG A 138 -9.88 15.22 6.09
C ARG A 138 -8.87 14.50 5.19
N ARG A 139 -7.78 15.18 4.83
CA ARG A 139 -6.79 14.62 3.90
C ARG A 139 -6.11 13.43 4.55
N ARG A 140 -5.65 13.57 5.80
CA ARG A 140 -5.00 12.48 6.55
C ARG A 140 -5.94 11.33 6.87
N ASP A 141 -7.21 11.59 7.18
CA ASP A 141 -8.23 10.55 7.36
C ASP A 141 -8.38 9.73 6.07
N LEU A 142 -8.42 10.37 4.90
CA LEU A 142 -8.48 9.68 3.61
C LEU A 142 -7.18 8.90 3.29
N VAL A 143 -6.01 9.41 3.67
CA VAL A 143 -4.74 8.65 3.56
C VAL A 143 -4.83 7.36 4.37
N ARG A 144 -5.28 7.45 5.63
CA ARG A 144 -5.45 6.29 6.52
C ARG A 144 -6.47 5.30 6.00
N ALA A 145 -7.60 5.78 5.48
CA ALA A 145 -8.58 4.95 4.81
C ALA A 145 -7.96 4.22 3.61
N GLY A 146 -7.20 4.92 2.78
CA GLY A 146 -6.49 4.33 1.64
C GLY A 146 -5.48 3.27 2.04
N ALA A 147 -4.71 3.49 3.11
CA ALA A 147 -3.76 2.52 3.63
C ALA A 147 -4.44 1.26 4.19
N LEU A 148 -5.58 1.41 4.88
CA LEU A 148 -6.39 0.28 5.37
C LEU A 148 -7.07 -0.49 4.23
N ILE A 149 -7.52 0.19 3.18
CA ILE A 149 -8.01 -0.46 1.95
C ILE A 149 -6.90 -1.26 1.30
N LEU A 150 -5.70 -0.69 1.19
CA LEU A 150 -4.53 -1.39 0.66
C LEU A 150 -4.25 -2.65 1.47
N ALA A 151 -4.20 -2.55 2.81
CA ALA A 151 -4.00 -3.70 3.68
C ALA A 151 -5.05 -4.81 3.48
N GLU A 152 -6.33 -4.46 3.34
CA GLU A 152 -7.40 -5.44 3.08
C GLU A 152 -7.25 -6.11 1.71
N ILE A 153 -6.90 -5.36 0.66
CA ILE A 153 -6.65 -5.93 -0.66
C ILE A 153 -5.47 -6.90 -0.60
N GLU A 154 -4.36 -6.50 0.04
CA GLU A 154 -3.20 -7.38 0.23
C GLU A 154 -3.56 -8.68 0.97
N ARG A 155 -4.43 -8.59 1.99
CA ARG A 155 -4.92 -9.73 2.76
C ARG A 155 -5.73 -10.69 1.89
N LEU A 156 -6.65 -10.14 1.08
CA LEU A 156 -7.45 -10.91 0.13
C LEU A 156 -6.57 -11.60 -0.91
N ASP A 157 -5.61 -10.87 -1.50
CA ASP A 157 -4.67 -11.42 -2.48
C ASP A 157 -3.86 -12.59 -1.90
N ARG A 158 -3.35 -12.45 -0.66
CA ARG A 158 -2.65 -13.54 0.05
C ARG A 158 -3.57 -14.73 0.30
N ALA A 159 -4.82 -14.50 0.69
CA ALA A 159 -5.78 -15.57 0.94
C ALA A 159 -6.08 -16.36 -0.34
N GLU A 160 -6.20 -15.68 -1.49
CA GLU A 160 -6.40 -16.34 -2.79
C GLU A 160 -5.17 -17.14 -3.24
N LEU A 161 -3.96 -16.62 -3.01
CA LEU A 161 -2.72 -17.38 -3.29
C LEU A 161 -2.65 -18.68 -2.49
N ARG A 162 -2.92 -18.64 -1.17
CA ARG A 162 -2.94 -19.85 -0.32
C ARG A 162 -3.98 -20.88 -0.78
N LYS A 163 -5.16 -20.43 -1.21
CA LYS A 163 -6.19 -21.32 -1.77
C LYS A 163 -5.72 -21.97 -3.07
N ALA A 164 -5.06 -21.20 -3.94
CA ALA A 164 -4.53 -21.70 -5.20
C ALA A 164 -3.41 -22.73 -4.97
N GLU A 165 -2.53 -22.49 -4.00
CA GLU A 165 -1.47 -23.41 -3.59
C GLU A 165 -2.06 -24.73 -3.05
N ALA A 166 -2.98 -24.66 -2.09
CA ALA A 166 -3.64 -25.83 -1.52
C ALA A 166 -4.39 -26.67 -2.58
N SER A 167 -5.01 -26.01 -3.57
CA SER A 167 -5.70 -26.69 -4.67
C SER A 167 -4.73 -27.40 -5.62
N ARG A 168 -3.52 -26.85 -5.81
CA ARG A 168 -2.48 -27.48 -6.65
C ARG A 168 -1.85 -28.68 -5.96
N GLU A 169 -1.59 -28.60 -4.66
CA GLU A 169 -1.11 -29.73 -3.86
C GLU A 169 -2.10 -30.89 -3.89
N ALA A 170 -3.39 -30.61 -3.67
CA ALA A 170 -4.45 -31.63 -3.73
C ALA A 170 -4.58 -32.30 -5.11
N ALA A 171 -4.25 -31.61 -6.21
CA ALA A 171 -4.31 -32.15 -7.56
C ALA A 171 -3.00 -32.86 -8.01
N GLY A 172 -1.90 -32.70 -7.27
CA GLY A 172 -0.62 -33.35 -7.55
C GLY A 172 -0.41 -34.68 -6.83
N ASP A 173 -1.26 -34.97 -5.83
CA ASP A 173 -1.28 -36.23 -5.05
C ASP A 173 -2.28 -37.28 -5.61
N GLU A 174 -2.92 -37.01 -6.76
CA GLU A 174 -3.75 -37.96 -7.54
C GLU A 174 -3.01 -38.53 -8.76
#